data_AF-A0A8C5ZK66-F1
#
_entry.id   AF-A0A8C5ZK66-F1
#
_cell.length_a   1.000
_cell.length_b   1.000
_cell.length_c   1.000
_cell.angle_alpha   90.00
_cell.angle_beta   90.00
_cell.angle_gamma   90.00
#
_symmetry.space_group_name_H-M   'P 1'
#
loop_
_entity.id
_entity.type
_entity.pdbx_description
1 polymer ?
#
loop_
_entity_poly.entity_id
_entity_poly.type
_entity_poly.pdbx_seq_one_letter_code
_entity_poly.pdbx_strand_id
1 'polypeptide(L)'
;MPILLFLIDTSASMNQRTDLGTSYLDIAKGAVELFLKLRARDPASRGDRYMLVTYDEPPYCIKAGWKENHATFMSELKNLQASGLTTLGQALRSSFDLLNLNRLISGIDNYGQGRNPFFLEPSILITITDGNKLTSTASVQEELHLPLNSPLPGSELTKEPFRWDQRLFALVLRLPGVASTEPEQLGSVPTDESAITQMCEVTGGRSYCVRTQRMLNQCLESLVQKVQSGVVINFEKTGPDPLPVGEDGLMDSLRPSNSFAAQPWHSCHKLIYVRPNSKTGVPVGHWPIPESFWPDQNLPSLPPRTSHPVVRFSCIDCEPMVIDKLPFDKYELEPSPLTQYILERKSPHTCWQVFVTSSGKYNELGYPFGYLKASTTLTCVNLFVMPYNYPVLLPLLDDLFKVHKLKPNLKWRQAFDSYLKTLPPYYLLPLKKALRMMGAPNLISDNLDCGLSYSVISYLKKLSQQVVLVKTNKQKSFALRSAFPYSLV
;
A
#
# COMPACT_ATOMS: atom_id res chain seq x y z
N MET A 1 -10.15 9.88 1.53
CA MET A 1 -11.34 9.30 0.89
C MET A 1 -10.90 8.06 0.16
N PRO A 2 -11.41 6.86 0.50
CA PRO A 2 -11.02 5.65 -0.20
C PRO A 2 -11.74 5.52 -1.55
N ILE A 3 -11.06 4.87 -2.49
CA ILE A 3 -11.58 4.52 -3.81
C ILE A 3 -11.85 3.03 -3.81
N LEU A 4 -13.07 2.63 -4.17
CA LEU A 4 -13.49 1.24 -4.29
C LEU A 4 -13.76 0.96 -5.76
N LEU A 5 -12.88 0.17 -6.39
CA LEU A 5 -13.00 -0.21 -7.79
C LEU A 5 -13.50 -1.65 -7.86
N PHE A 6 -14.70 -1.82 -8.42
CA PHE A 6 -15.25 -3.14 -8.72
C PHE A 6 -14.80 -3.55 -10.12
N LEU A 7 -14.05 -4.65 -10.18
CA LEU A 7 -13.68 -5.29 -11.44
C LEU A 7 -14.57 -6.53 -11.60
N ILE A 8 -15.57 -6.43 -12.48
CA ILE A 8 -16.54 -7.51 -12.68
C ILE A 8 -16.19 -8.25 -13.95
N ASP A 9 -16.01 -9.56 -13.82
CA ASP A 9 -15.90 -10.47 -14.95
C ASP A 9 -17.22 -10.47 -15.73
N THR A 10 -17.15 -10.01 -16.97
CA THR A 10 -18.27 -10.00 -17.92
C THR A 10 -18.06 -11.02 -19.03
N SER A 11 -17.17 -12.00 -18.86
CA SER A 11 -16.95 -13.04 -19.87
C SER A 11 -18.16 -13.95 -20.05
N ALA A 12 -18.18 -14.69 -21.16
CA ALA A 12 -19.28 -15.60 -21.47
C ALA A 12 -19.47 -16.72 -20.43
N SER A 13 -18.42 -17.13 -19.71
CA SER A 13 -18.49 -18.19 -18.69
C SER A 13 -19.30 -17.77 -17.46
N MET A 14 -19.45 -16.46 -17.21
CA MET A 14 -20.30 -15.92 -16.15
C MET A 14 -21.81 -16.13 -16.38
N ASN A 15 -22.21 -16.66 -17.55
CA ASN A 15 -23.60 -17.07 -17.83
C ASN A 15 -23.99 -18.41 -17.19
N GLN A 16 -23.04 -19.17 -16.63
CA GLN A 16 -23.36 -20.42 -15.94
C GLN A 16 -24.34 -20.18 -14.78
N ARG A 17 -25.25 -21.14 -14.57
CA ARG A 17 -26.34 -21.03 -13.60
C ARG A 17 -26.03 -21.83 -12.35
N THR A 18 -26.42 -21.27 -11.22
CA THR A 18 -26.42 -21.94 -9.92
C THR A 18 -27.63 -22.84 -9.75
N ASP A 19 -27.64 -23.62 -8.67
CA ASP A 19 -28.80 -24.37 -8.17
C ASP A 19 -30.06 -23.51 -8.00
N LEU A 20 -29.91 -22.23 -7.68
CA LEU A 20 -31.00 -21.24 -7.58
C LEU A 20 -31.49 -20.71 -8.94
N GLY A 21 -30.87 -21.14 -10.05
CA GLY A 21 -31.23 -20.73 -11.41
C GLY A 21 -30.72 -19.35 -11.83
N THR A 22 -30.05 -18.61 -10.94
CA THR A 22 -29.42 -17.31 -11.24
C THR A 22 -28.04 -17.49 -11.88
N SER A 23 -27.67 -16.57 -12.78
CA SER A 23 -26.32 -16.59 -13.37
C SER A 23 -25.27 -16.08 -12.39
N TYR A 24 -24.01 -16.41 -12.62
CA TYR A 24 -22.91 -15.88 -11.81
C TYR A 24 -22.80 -14.35 -11.92
N LEU A 25 -23.09 -13.78 -13.10
CA LEU A 25 -23.13 -12.33 -13.27
C LEU A 25 -24.23 -11.68 -12.41
N ASP A 26 -25.41 -12.30 -12.31
CA ASP A 26 -26.49 -11.78 -11.45
C ASP A 26 -26.08 -11.80 -9.97
N ILE A 27 -25.38 -12.86 -9.54
CA ILE A 27 -24.84 -12.99 -8.19
C ILE A 27 -23.75 -11.94 -7.95
N ALA A 28 -22.88 -11.68 -8.92
CA ALA A 28 -21.86 -10.64 -8.84
C ALA A 28 -22.49 -9.24 -8.69
N LYS A 29 -23.52 -8.92 -9.49
CA LYS A 29 -24.28 -7.66 -9.35
C LYS A 29 -24.91 -7.55 -7.97
N GLY A 30 -25.58 -8.60 -7.50
CA GLY A 30 -26.19 -8.65 -6.17
C GLY A 30 -25.16 -8.50 -5.04
N ALA A 31 -23.97 -9.09 -5.19
CA ALA A 31 -22.87 -8.95 -4.23
C ALA A 31 -22.38 -7.50 -4.13
N VAL A 32 -22.25 -6.80 -5.26
CA VAL A 32 -21.88 -5.37 -5.28
C VAL A 32 -22.96 -4.53 -4.61
N GLU A 33 -24.25 -4.75 -4.92
CA GLU A 33 -25.33 -4.02 -4.26
C GLU A 33 -25.35 -4.26 -2.74
N LEU A 34 -25.16 -5.50 -2.31
CA LEU A 34 -25.09 -5.84 -0.90
C LEU A 34 -23.88 -5.20 -0.22
N PHE A 35 -22.71 -5.22 -0.86
CA PHE A 35 -21.52 -4.55 -0.36
C PHE A 35 -21.78 -3.05 -0.13
N LEU A 36 -22.39 -2.37 -1.11
CA LEU A 36 -22.71 -0.94 -1.00
C LEU A 36 -23.66 -0.68 0.18
N LYS A 37 -24.67 -1.53 0.38
CA LYS A 37 -25.59 -1.44 1.54
C LYS A 37 -24.87 -1.67 2.87
N LEU A 38 -23.96 -2.64 2.95
CA LEU A 38 -23.16 -2.89 4.15
C LEU A 38 -22.21 -1.72 4.44
N ARG A 39 -21.55 -1.19 3.41
CA ARG A 39 -20.62 -0.06 3.53
C ARG A 39 -21.33 1.24 3.93
N ALA A 40 -22.55 1.47 3.45
CA ALA A 40 -23.37 2.62 3.82
C ALA A 40 -23.74 2.68 5.32
N ARG A 41 -23.61 1.57 6.06
CA ARG A 41 -23.79 1.55 7.53
C ARG A 41 -22.68 2.30 8.27
N ASP A 42 -21.49 2.38 7.66
CA ASP A 42 -20.35 3.12 8.21
C ASP A 42 -20.45 4.61 7.81
N PRO A 43 -20.51 5.56 8.76
CA PRO A 43 -20.53 7.00 8.46
C PRO A 43 -19.35 7.49 7.60
N ALA A 44 -18.20 6.80 7.65
CA ALA A 44 -17.03 7.13 6.85
C ALA A 44 -17.26 6.95 5.34
N SER A 45 -18.26 6.16 4.95
CA SER A 45 -18.59 5.84 3.54
C SER A 45 -19.07 7.03 2.70
N ARG A 46 -19.48 8.14 3.33
CA ARG A 46 -19.98 9.33 2.61
C ARG A 46 -18.94 9.95 1.68
N GLY A 47 -17.65 9.69 1.95
CA GLY A 47 -16.55 10.15 1.12
C GLY A 47 -16.01 9.12 0.12
N ASP A 48 -16.62 7.93 0.05
CA ASP A 48 -16.11 6.86 -0.79
C ASP A 48 -16.43 7.13 -2.27
N ARG A 49 -15.48 6.79 -3.15
CA ARG A 49 -15.69 6.83 -4.60
C ARG A 49 -15.77 5.43 -5.15
N TYR A 50 -16.83 5.14 -5.88
CA TYR A 50 -17.05 3.85 -6.53
C TYR A 50 -16.70 3.93 -8.02
N MET A 51 -15.93 2.95 -8.51
CA MET A 51 -15.57 2.81 -9.92
C MET A 51 -15.96 1.41 -10.39
N LEU A 52 -16.30 1.28 -11.67
CA LEU A 52 -16.70 0.02 -12.29
C LEU A 52 -15.87 -0.23 -13.54
N VAL A 53 -15.21 -1.38 -13.58
CA VAL A 53 -14.41 -1.88 -14.71
C VAL A 53 -14.86 -3.29 -15.07
N THR A 54 -14.87 -3.60 -16.36
CA THR A 54 -15.24 -4.89 -16.96
C THR A 54 -14.09 -5.47 -17.78
N TYR A 55 -14.26 -6.68 -18.33
CA TYR A 55 -13.26 -7.35 -19.18
C TYR A 55 -13.32 -6.94 -20.66
N ASP A 56 -14.09 -5.90 -20.99
CA ASP A 56 -14.14 -5.38 -22.36
C ASP A 56 -12.78 -4.82 -22.79
N GLU A 57 -12.58 -4.69 -24.10
CA GLU A 57 -11.33 -4.10 -24.60
C GLU A 57 -11.22 -2.61 -24.25
N PRO A 58 -10.01 -2.10 -23.94
CA PRO A 58 -9.81 -0.67 -23.79
C PRO A 58 -10.19 0.07 -25.08
N PRO A 59 -10.89 1.21 -24.99
CA PRO A 59 -11.26 1.95 -23.78
C PRO A 59 -12.66 1.62 -23.18
N TYR A 60 -13.37 0.59 -23.65
CA TYR A 60 -14.74 0.25 -23.21
C TYR A 60 -14.81 -0.50 -21.87
N CYS A 61 -13.68 -0.98 -21.35
CA CYS A 61 -13.59 -1.61 -20.02
C CYS A 61 -14.06 -0.72 -18.87
N ILE A 62 -13.88 0.61 -18.96
CA ILE A 62 -14.25 1.52 -17.87
C ILE A 62 -15.71 1.91 -18.06
N LYS A 63 -16.58 1.51 -17.14
CA LYS A 63 -18.01 1.87 -17.14
C LYS A 63 -18.31 3.06 -16.24
N ALA A 64 -17.65 3.15 -15.08
CA ALA A 64 -17.75 4.28 -14.18
C ALA A 64 -16.37 4.66 -13.63
N GLY A 65 -15.96 5.92 -13.82
CA GLY A 65 -14.63 6.41 -13.47
C GLY A 65 -14.64 7.64 -12.56
N TRP A 66 -13.63 8.52 -12.72
CA TRP A 66 -13.37 9.64 -11.81
C TRP A 66 -14.45 10.72 -11.71
N LYS A 67 -15.27 10.93 -12.74
CA LYS A 67 -16.28 11.99 -12.79
C LYS A 67 -17.71 11.48 -12.55
N GLU A 68 -17.89 10.16 -12.54
CA GLU A 68 -19.21 9.58 -12.48
C GLU A 68 -19.79 9.59 -11.07
N ASN A 69 -21.10 9.80 -10.98
CA ASN A 69 -21.82 9.78 -9.73
C ASN A 69 -22.32 8.35 -9.43
N HIS A 70 -22.87 8.17 -8.22
CA HIS A 70 -23.40 6.89 -7.79
C HIS A 70 -24.56 6.38 -8.67
N ALA A 71 -25.36 7.27 -9.25
CA ALA A 71 -26.48 6.88 -10.11
C ALA A 71 -25.98 6.29 -11.45
N THR A 72 -24.98 6.90 -12.09
CA THR A 72 -24.35 6.34 -13.30
C THR A 72 -23.74 4.98 -12.98
N PHE A 73 -23.01 4.86 -11.87
CA PHE A 73 -22.43 3.58 -11.43
C PHE A 73 -23.50 2.48 -11.33
N MET A 74 -24.62 2.76 -10.65
CA MET A 74 -25.70 1.79 -10.46
C MET A 74 -26.42 1.44 -11.77
N SER A 75 -26.56 2.41 -12.69
CA SER A 75 -27.14 2.18 -14.02
C SER A 75 -26.26 1.24 -14.84
N GLU A 76 -24.96 1.53 -14.91
CA GLU A 76 -23.98 0.70 -15.63
C GLU A 76 -23.89 -0.72 -15.04
N LEU A 77 -23.88 -0.84 -13.70
CA LEU A 77 -23.87 -2.14 -13.02
C LEU A 77 -25.07 -3.02 -13.41
N LYS A 78 -26.27 -2.43 -13.48
CA LYS A 78 -27.49 -3.15 -13.86
C LYS A 78 -27.45 -3.62 -15.32
N ASN A 79 -26.90 -2.79 -16.21
CA ASN A 79 -26.87 -3.04 -17.64
C ASN A 79 -25.74 -3.97 -18.10
N LEU A 80 -24.83 -4.40 -17.22
CA LEU A 80 -23.75 -5.33 -17.59
C LEU A 80 -24.32 -6.61 -18.22
N GLN A 81 -23.67 -7.06 -19.29
CA GLN A 81 -23.96 -8.31 -19.99
C GLN A 81 -22.73 -9.21 -19.94
N ALA A 82 -22.96 -10.52 -19.77
CA ALA A 82 -21.88 -11.51 -19.79
C ALA A 82 -21.61 -11.93 -21.24
N SER A 83 -20.67 -11.25 -21.88
CA SER A 83 -20.20 -11.50 -23.24
C SER A 83 -18.70 -11.29 -23.36
N GLY A 84 -18.02 -12.13 -24.13
CA GLY A 84 -16.59 -11.96 -24.44
C GLY A 84 -15.69 -12.94 -23.69
N LEU A 85 -14.39 -12.61 -23.69
CA LEU A 85 -13.30 -13.47 -23.20
C LEU A 85 -12.87 -13.10 -21.78
N THR A 86 -12.20 -14.04 -21.10
CA THR A 86 -11.63 -13.85 -19.76
C THR A 86 -10.27 -13.14 -19.81
N THR A 87 -10.27 -11.84 -20.12
CA THR A 87 -9.07 -10.98 -20.27
C THR A 87 -8.58 -10.34 -18.95
N LEU A 88 -8.57 -11.11 -17.86
CA LEU A 88 -8.26 -10.62 -16.51
C LEU A 88 -7.00 -9.74 -16.42
N GLY A 89 -5.91 -10.14 -17.10
CA GLY A 89 -4.65 -9.39 -17.06
C GLY A 89 -4.76 -7.98 -17.63
N GLN A 90 -5.45 -7.83 -18.77
CA GLN A 90 -5.66 -6.52 -19.41
C GLN A 90 -6.62 -5.65 -18.58
N ALA A 91 -7.63 -6.26 -17.98
CA ALA A 91 -8.64 -5.57 -17.18
C ALA A 91 -8.05 -5.07 -15.84
N LEU A 92 -7.25 -5.90 -15.16
CA LEU A 92 -6.49 -5.49 -13.97
C LEU A 92 -5.52 -4.36 -14.30
N ARG A 93 -4.81 -4.47 -15.41
CA ARG A 93 -3.89 -3.41 -15.83
C ARG A 93 -4.62 -2.10 -16.09
N SER A 94 -5.72 -2.13 -16.84
CA SER A 94 -6.54 -0.94 -17.11
C SER A 94 -7.09 -0.32 -15.82
N SER A 95 -7.40 -1.15 -14.82
CA SER A 95 -7.85 -0.71 -13.49
C SER A 95 -6.74 0.00 -12.71
N PHE A 96 -5.53 -0.57 -12.66
CA PHE A 96 -4.38 0.09 -12.02
C PHE A 96 -4.00 1.39 -12.74
N ASP A 97 -3.99 1.37 -14.07
CA ASP A 97 -3.74 2.54 -14.90
C ASP A 97 -4.76 3.66 -14.60
N LEU A 98 -6.05 3.31 -14.42
CA LEU A 98 -7.12 4.25 -14.05
C LEU A 98 -6.88 4.88 -12.67
N LEU A 99 -6.49 4.08 -11.67
CA LEU A 99 -6.19 4.56 -10.31
C LEU A 99 -4.96 5.46 -10.29
N ASN A 100 -3.94 5.14 -11.08
CA ASN A 100 -2.66 5.87 -11.07
C ASN A 100 -2.72 7.22 -11.80
N LEU A 101 -3.79 7.52 -12.56
CA LEU A 101 -3.91 8.73 -13.38
C LEU A 101 -3.69 10.05 -12.61
N ASN A 102 -4.16 10.14 -11.36
CA ASN A 102 -4.13 11.41 -10.61
C ASN A 102 -2.96 11.51 -9.65
N ARG A 103 -2.22 10.43 -9.40
CA ARG A 103 -1.25 10.36 -8.30
C ARG A 103 -0.06 11.29 -8.50
N LEU A 104 0.45 11.36 -9.73
CA LEU A 104 1.56 12.25 -10.07
C LEU A 104 1.14 13.73 -10.00
N ILE A 105 -0.07 14.06 -10.48
CA ILE A 105 -0.61 15.43 -10.47
C ILE A 105 -0.89 15.90 -9.04
N SER A 106 -1.47 15.03 -8.22
CA SER A 106 -1.77 15.31 -6.81
C SER A 106 -0.51 15.34 -5.93
N GLY A 107 0.67 14.96 -6.47
CA GLY A 107 1.93 14.94 -5.74
C GLY A 107 2.04 13.82 -4.69
N ILE A 108 1.19 12.80 -4.77
CA ILE A 108 1.22 11.64 -3.87
C ILE A 108 2.49 10.83 -4.12
N ASP A 109 2.77 10.55 -5.40
CA ASP A 109 3.97 9.85 -5.81
C ASP A 109 5.13 10.86 -6.03
N ASN A 110 5.77 11.26 -4.95
CA ASN A 110 6.86 12.25 -4.90
C ASN A 110 8.26 11.60 -5.13
N TYR A 111 8.52 11.08 -6.32
CA TYR A 111 9.78 10.38 -6.64
C TYR A 111 11.03 11.19 -6.30
N GLY A 112 11.99 10.56 -5.58
CA GLY A 112 13.25 11.19 -5.17
C GLY A 112 13.16 12.08 -3.93
N GLN A 113 11.99 12.17 -3.28
CA GLN A 113 11.75 13.00 -2.09
C GLN A 113 11.30 12.17 -0.88
N GLY A 114 11.73 10.90 -0.80
CA GLY A 114 11.25 9.93 0.18
C GLY A 114 9.79 9.53 -0.05
N ARG A 115 9.31 8.54 0.70
CA ARG A 115 7.93 8.04 0.61
C ARG A 115 7.15 8.48 1.84
N ASN A 116 6.09 9.27 1.67
CA ASN A 116 5.31 9.81 2.79
C ASN A 116 4.08 8.94 3.07
N PRO A 117 4.00 8.19 4.19
CA PRO A 117 2.85 7.33 4.47
C PRO A 117 1.53 8.08 4.65
N PHE A 118 1.60 9.38 4.95
CA PHE A 118 0.44 10.25 5.14
C PHE A 118 -0.09 10.87 3.83
N PHE A 119 0.60 10.70 2.70
CA PHE A 119 0.07 11.03 1.38
C PHE A 119 -0.62 9.80 0.79
N LEU A 120 -1.95 9.76 0.91
CA LEU A 120 -2.72 8.56 0.62
C LEU A 120 -3.86 8.83 -0.35
N GLU A 121 -4.04 7.86 -1.26
CA GLU A 121 -5.25 7.68 -2.05
C GLU A 121 -5.64 6.20 -1.96
N PRO A 122 -6.13 5.77 -0.78
CA PRO A 122 -6.30 4.35 -0.50
C PRO A 122 -7.32 3.77 -1.46
N SER A 123 -6.92 2.72 -2.17
CA SER A 123 -7.74 2.11 -3.22
C SER A 123 -7.89 0.62 -2.99
N ILE A 124 -9.11 0.13 -3.11
CA ILE A 124 -9.43 -1.29 -2.96
C ILE A 124 -10.04 -1.77 -4.26
N LEU A 125 -9.37 -2.74 -4.90
CA LEU A 125 -9.91 -3.47 -6.02
C LEU A 125 -10.66 -4.69 -5.49
N ILE A 126 -11.90 -4.85 -5.92
CA ILE A 126 -12.71 -6.03 -5.65
C ILE A 126 -12.99 -6.68 -7.01
N THR A 127 -12.27 -7.77 -7.29
CA THR A 127 -12.47 -8.55 -8.51
C THR A 127 -13.47 -9.66 -8.25
N ILE A 128 -14.52 -9.76 -9.06
CA ILE A 128 -15.49 -10.85 -9.00
C ILE A 128 -15.39 -11.64 -10.29
N THR A 129 -15.06 -12.92 -10.19
CA THR A 129 -14.81 -13.81 -11.33
C THR A 129 -15.24 -15.24 -11.00
N ASP A 130 -15.39 -16.09 -12.01
CA ASP A 130 -15.67 -17.52 -11.85
C ASP A 130 -14.40 -18.35 -11.56
N GLY A 131 -13.21 -17.76 -11.73
CA GLY A 131 -11.92 -18.44 -11.50
C GLY A 131 -11.63 -19.59 -12.46
N ASN A 132 -12.32 -19.64 -13.60
CA ASN A 132 -12.05 -20.58 -14.66
C ASN A 132 -10.78 -20.20 -15.44
N LYS A 133 -10.35 -21.04 -16.39
CA LYS A 133 -9.12 -20.79 -17.17
C LYS A 133 -9.20 -19.44 -17.91
N LEU A 134 -8.09 -18.71 -17.92
CA LEU A 134 -8.01 -17.42 -18.59
C LEU A 134 -7.99 -17.64 -20.10
N THR A 135 -8.76 -16.87 -20.85
CA THR A 135 -8.87 -16.99 -22.30
C THR A 135 -8.43 -15.70 -22.97
N SER A 136 -7.56 -15.84 -23.95
CA SER A 136 -7.15 -14.79 -24.87
C SER A 136 -7.63 -15.16 -26.28
N THR A 137 -7.64 -14.19 -27.21
CA THR A 137 -8.00 -14.42 -28.61
C THR A 137 -7.15 -15.50 -29.29
N ALA A 138 -5.94 -15.77 -28.78
CA ALA A 138 -5.01 -16.75 -29.33
C ALA A 138 -4.93 -18.08 -28.55
N SER A 139 -5.15 -18.09 -27.24
CA SER A 139 -4.94 -19.29 -26.41
C SER A 139 -5.63 -19.22 -25.05
N VAL A 140 -5.78 -20.39 -24.44
CA VAL A 140 -6.09 -20.53 -23.01
C VAL A 140 -4.79 -20.39 -22.23
N GLN A 141 -4.74 -19.47 -21.28
CA GLN A 141 -3.58 -19.21 -20.42
C GLN A 141 -3.84 -19.76 -19.02
N GLU A 142 -2.85 -20.46 -18.47
CA GLU A 142 -2.91 -20.96 -17.08
C GLU A 142 -2.29 -19.96 -16.09
N GLU A 143 -1.36 -19.13 -16.56
CA GLU A 143 -0.67 -18.13 -15.75
C GLU A 143 -1.16 -16.70 -16.06
N LEU A 144 -1.40 -15.93 -15.00
CA LEU A 144 -1.79 -14.52 -15.08
C LEU A 144 -0.57 -13.64 -15.30
N HIS A 145 -0.36 -13.21 -16.53
CA HIS A 145 0.65 -12.19 -16.87
C HIS A 145 -0.01 -10.83 -17.08
N LEU A 146 0.47 -9.81 -16.38
CA LEU A 146 0.09 -8.42 -16.64
C LEU A 146 0.97 -7.87 -17.77
N PRO A 147 0.42 -7.33 -18.87
CA PRO A 147 1.23 -6.75 -19.93
C PRO A 147 2.01 -5.54 -19.39
N LEU A 148 3.34 -5.64 -19.33
CA LEU A 148 4.20 -4.67 -18.63
C LEU A 148 4.35 -3.31 -19.35
N ASN A 149 4.01 -3.23 -20.63
CA ASN A 149 4.12 -1.98 -21.39
C ASN A 149 2.95 -1.04 -21.03
N SER A 150 3.17 -0.10 -20.12
CA SER A 150 2.16 0.95 -19.84
C SER A 150 2.33 2.15 -20.74
N PRO A 151 1.25 2.60 -21.40
CA PRO A 151 1.30 3.85 -22.16
C PRO A 151 1.23 5.08 -21.23
N LEU A 152 1.12 4.90 -19.91
CA LEU A 152 1.07 6.01 -18.96
C LEU A 152 2.45 6.65 -18.79
N PRO A 153 2.58 7.98 -19.00
CA PRO A 153 3.80 8.70 -18.70
C PRO A 153 4.20 8.55 -17.23
N GLY A 154 5.44 8.16 -16.95
CA GLY A 154 5.96 7.99 -15.59
C GLY A 154 5.71 6.61 -15.00
N SER A 155 5.14 5.67 -15.76
CA SER A 155 5.01 4.27 -15.34
C SER A 155 6.37 3.60 -15.12
N GLU A 156 7.40 4.03 -15.84
CA GLU A 156 8.78 3.58 -15.71
C GLU A 156 9.42 3.90 -14.35
N LEU A 157 8.84 4.81 -13.57
CA LEU A 157 9.35 5.18 -12.24
C LEU A 157 8.95 4.21 -11.14
N THR A 158 8.09 3.23 -11.43
CA THR A 158 7.76 2.13 -10.50
C THR A 158 7.78 0.80 -11.24
N LYS A 159 8.36 -0.23 -10.62
CA LYS A 159 8.55 -1.54 -11.26
C LYS A 159 7.24 -2.28 -11.50
N GLU A 160 6.33 -2.20 -10.53
CA GLU A 160 5.05 -2.93 -10.54
C GLU A 160 3.88 -2.00 -10.92
N PRO A 161 2.76 -2.55 -11.44
CA PRO A 161 1.63 -1.75 -11.93
C PRO A 161 0.78 -1.13 -10.81
N PHE A 162 0.84 -1.67 -9.60
CA PHE A 162 0.10 -1.18 -8.44
C PHE A 162 0.91 -0.18 -7.60
N ARG A 163 0.32 0.32 -6.52
CA ARG A 163 0.97 1.21 -5.54
C ARG A 163 0.74 0.66 -4.13
N TRP A 164 1.55 1.10 -3.18
CA TRP A 164 1.52 0.62 -1.79
C TRP A 164 0.21 0.82 -1.00
N ASP A 165 -0.67 1.70 -1.46
CA ASP A 165 -1.98 1.97 -0.89
C ASP A 165 -3.11 1.35 -1.72
N GLN A 166 -2.77 0.45 -2.65
CA GLN A 166 -3.70 -0.29 -3.51
C GLN A 166 -3.72 -1.77 -3.12
N ARG A 167 -4.89 -2.29 -2.73
CA ARG A 167 -5.06 -3.70 -2.33
C ARG A 167 -6.07 -4.40 -3.22
N LEU A 168 -5.78 -5.64 -3.63
CA LEU A 168 -6.66 -6.45 -4.47
C LEU A 168 -7.31 -7.57 -3.64
N PHE A 169 -8.63 -7.63 -3.65
CA PHE A 169 -9.41 -8.74 -3.14
C PHE A 169 -10.14 -9.42 -4.29
N ALA A 170 -10.13 -10.75 -4.31
CA ALA A 170 -10.84 -11.53 -5.31
C ALA A 170 -11.98 -12.33 -4.66
N LEU A 171 -13.17 -12.25 -5.22
CA LEU A 171 -14.30 -13.12 -4.94
C LEU A 171 -14.42 -14.10 -6.10
N VAL A 172 -13.94 -15.33 -5.88
CA VAL A 172 -14.01 -16.40 -6.88
C VAL A 172 -15.28 -17.20 -6.63
N LEU A 173 -16.24 -17.08 -7.55
CA LEU A 173 -17.52 -17.77 -7.48
C LEU A 173 -17.32 -19.23 -7.91
N ARG A 174 -17.58 -20.17 -7.00
CA ARG A 174 -17.52 -21.62 -7.20
C ARG A 174 -18.83 -22.26 -6.70
N LEU A 175 -19.95 -21.65 -7.05
CA LEU A 175 -21.29 -22.06 -6.61
C LEU A 175 -21.77 -23.26 -7.44
N PRO A 176 -22.12 -24.40 -6.82
CA PRO A 176 -22.51 -25.58 -7.57
C PRO A 176 -23.85 -25.36 -8.30
N GLY A 177 -24.01 -26.02 -9.46
CA GLY A 177 -25.28 -26.03 -10.20
C GLY A 177 -26.32 -26.99 -9.62
N VAL A 178 -25.92 -27.84 -8.67
CA VAL A 178 -26.77 -28.79 -7.95
C VAL A 178 -26.65 -28.50 -6.47
N ALA A 179 -27.77 -28.57 -5.74
CA ALA A 179 -27.78 -28.37 -4.30
C ALA A 179 -26.77 -29.30 -3.61
N SER A 180 -25.83 -28.73 -2.85
CA SER A 180 -24.82 -29.49 -2.14
C SER A 180 -25.44 -30.22 -0.94
N THR A 181 -25.18 -31.52 -0.82
CA THR A 181 -25.60 -32.34 0.33
C THR A 181 -24.56 -32.39 1.45
N GLU A 182 -23.37 -31.84 1.24
CA GLU A 182 -22.31 -31.81 2.25
C GLU A 182 -22.62 -30.79 3.36
N PRO A 183 -22.36 -31.14 4.64
CA PRO A 183 -22.55 -30.21 5.74
C PRO A 183 -21.62 -29.00 5.59
N GLU A 184 -22.19 -27.79 5.67
CA GLU A 184 -21.42 -26.54 5.66
C GLU A 184 -20.38 -26.56 6.80
N GLN A 185 -19.09 -26.49 6.46
CA GLN A 185 -18.05 -26.26 7.45
C GLN A 185 -18.22 -24.87 8.07
N LEU A 186 -18.56 -24.81 9.36
CA LEU A 186 -18.57 -23.58 10.13
C LEU A 186 -17.12 -23.09 10.30
N GLY A 187 -16.71 -22.11 9.52
CA GLY A 187 -15.34 -21.59 9.57
C GLY A 187 -15.14 -20.35 8.70
N SER A 188 -13.90 -19.85 8.69
CA SER A 188 -13.52 -18.77 7.79
C SER A 188 -13.56 -19.24 6.34
N VAL A 189 -14.04 -18.39 5.44
CA VAL A 189 -14.04 -18.68 4.00
C VAL A 189 -12.61 -19.01 3.55
N PRO A 190 -12.40 -20.14 2.83
CA PRO A 190 -11.08 -20.55 2.36
C PRO A 190 -10.55 -19.63 1.25
N THR A 191 -9.24 -19.65 1.07
CA THR A 191 -8.57 -19.06 -0.10
C THR A 191 -8.82 -19.91 -1.34
N ASP A 192 -8.84 -19.28 -2.51
CA ASP A 192 -8.95 -19.99 -3.78
C ASP A 192 -7.53 -20.29 -4.32
N GLU A 193 -7.38 -21.35 -5.11
CA GLU A 193 -6.12 -21.71 -5.78
C GLU A 193 -6.14 -21.30 -7.28
N SER A 194 -6.52 -20.04 -7.55
CA SER A 194 -6.51 -19.48 -8.91
C SER A 194 -5.33 -18.53 -9.14
N ALA A 195 -5.06 -18.25 -10.42
CA ALA A 195 -3.98 -17.35 -10.83
C ALA A 195 -4.07 -15.95 -10.21
N ILE A 196 -5.27 -15.48 -9.83
CA ILE A 196 -5.46 -14.18 -9.18
C ILE A 196 -5.00 -14.17 -7.71
N THR A 197 -4.90 -15.32 -7.05
CA THR A 197 -4.52 -15.43 -5.63
C THR A 197 -3.14 -14.84 -5.37
N GLN A 198 -2.16 -15.16 -6.23
CA GLN A 198 -0.80 -14.61 -6.12
C GLN A 198 -0.80 -13.08 -6.21
N MET A 199 -1.60 -12.50 -7.12
CA MET A 199 -1.72 -11.04 -7.25
C MET A 199 -2.41 -10.40 -6.03
N CYS A 200 -3.40 -11.08 -5.44
CA CYS A 200 -4.03 -10.63 -4.21
C CYS A 200 -3.02 -10.59 -3.05
N GLU A 201 -2.21 -11.64 -2.90
CA GLU A 201 -1.19 -11.70 -1.84
C GLU A 201 -0.09 -10.65 -2.03
N VAL A 202 0.41 -10.48 -3.25
CA VAL A 202 1.47 -9.51 -3.56
C VAL A 202 1.04 -8.07 -3.25
N THR A 203 -0.23 -7.73 -3.49
CA THR A 203 -0.79 -6.39 -3.18
C THR A 203 -1.23 -6.22 -1.73
N GLY A 204 -1.09 -7.24 -0.86
CA GLY A 204 -1.52 -7.18 0.54
C GLY A 204 -3.03 -7.34 0.74
N GLY A 205 -3.71 -7.97 -0.21
CA GLY A 205 -5.11 -8.38 -0.12
C GLY A 205 -5.28 -9.90 0.03
N ARG A 206 -6.42 -10.43 -0.43
CA ARG A 206 -6.78 -11.85 -0.26
C ARG A 206 -7.79 -12.31 -1.30
N SER A 207 -7.66 -13.55 -1.79
CA SER A 207 -8.70 -14.24 -2.55
C SER A 207 -9.64 -15.04 -1.65
N TYR A 208 -10.92 -15.07 -2.00
CA TYR A 208 -11.97 -15.79 -1.30
C TYR A 208 -12.63 -16.78 -2.25
N CYS A 209 -12.66 -18.05 -1.87
CA CYS A 209 -13.36 -19.10 -2.60
C CYS A 209 -14.81 -19.18 -2.11
N VAL A 210 -15.75 -18.69 -2.90
CA VAL A 210 -17.17 -18.58 -2.53
C VAL A 210 -17.94 -19.78 -3.09
N ARG A 211 -18.36 -20.70 -2.21
CA ARG A 211 -19.13 -21.89 -2.60
C ARG A 211 -20.63 -21.81 -2.27
N THR A 212 -21.02 -20.96 -1.32
CA THR A 212 -22.42 -20.75 -0.94
C THR A 212 -22.75 -19.27 -0.79
N GLN A 213 -24.05 -18.93 -0.87
CA GLN A 213 -24.52 -17.56 -0.65
C GLN A 213 -24.17 -17.05 0.77
N ARG A 214 -24.15 -17.94 1.76
CA ARG A 214 -23.76 -17.60 3.13
C ARG A 214 -22.30 -17.20 3.21
N MET A 215 -21.41 -17.96 2.56
CA MET A 215 -19.98 -17.62 2.46
C MET A 215 -19.78 -16.28 1.74
N LEU A 216 -20.55 -16.00 0.69
CA LEU A 216 -20.53 -14.70 0.01
C LEU A 216 -20.83 -13.56 0.98
N ASN A 217 -21.91 -13.67 1.76
CA ASN A 217 -22.28 -12.64 2.74
C ASN A 217 -21.17 -12.44 3.79
N GLN A 218 -20.60 -13.52 4.32
CA GLN A 218 -19.49 -13.46 5.27
C GLN A 218 -18.24 -12.77 4.68
N CYS A 219 -17.91 -13.07 3.42
CA CYS A 219 -16.83 -12.42 2.70
C CYS A 219 -17.05 -10.91 2.59
N LEU A 220 -18.26 -10.49 2.20
CA LEU A 220 -18.58 -9.08 2.02
C LEU A 220 -18.52 -8.32 3.35
N GLU A 221 -19.02 -8.91 4.44
CA GLU A 221 -18.90 -8.34 5.79
C GLU A 221 -17.43 -8.19 6.22
N SER A 222 -16.60 -9.21 5.97
CA SER A 222 -15.16 -9.14 6.23
C SER A 222 -14.46 -8.08 5.37
N LEU A 223 -14.84 -7.96 4.10
CA LEU A 223 -14.23 -7.02 3.16
C LEU A 223 -14.51 -5.57 3.57
N VAL A 224 -15.73 -5.26 4.02
CA VAL A 224 -16.08 -3.93 4.54
C VAL A 224 -15.19 -3.53 5.73
N GLN A 225 -14.87 -4.46 6.63
CA GLN A 225 -13.97 -4.20 7.76
C GLN A 225 -12.52 -3.97 7.32
N LYS A 226 -12.11 -4.49 6.16
CA LYS A 226 -10.78 -4.29 5.58
C LYS A 226 -10.64 -2.97 4.82
N VAL A 227 -11.70 -2.18 4.67
CA VAL A 227 -11.66 -0.84 4.08
C VAL A 227 -11.04 0.16 5.06
N GLN A 228 -9.73 0.03 5.24
CA GLN A 228 -8.92 0.82 6.15
C GLN A 228 -7.85 1.60 5.39
N SER A 229 -7.54 2.80 5.88
CA SER A 229 -6.47 3.64 5.33
C SER A 229 -5.11 3.17 5.85
N GLY A 230 -4.20 2.90 4.93
CA GLY A 230 -2.84 2.48 5.26
C GLY A 230 -1.99 2.26 4.02
N VAL A 231 -0.72 1.96 4.25
CA VAL A 231 0.24 1.58 3.20
C VAL A 231 0.85 0.23 3.52
N VAL A 232 1.07 -0.57 2.49
CA VAL A 232 1.72 -1.87 2.60
C VAL A 232 3.23 -1.69 2.58
N ILE A 233 3.90 -2.30 3.55
CA ILE A 233 5.36 -2.32 3.69
C ILE A 233 5.82 -3.77 3.73
N ASN A 234 6.93 -4.06 3.05
CA ASN A 234 7.62 -5.34 3.20
C ASN A 234 8.65 -5.22 4.32
N PHE A 235 8.46 -5.96 5.41
CA PHE A 235 9.42 -6.04 6.50
C PHE A 235 10.31 -7.26 6.32
N GLU A 236 11.62 -7.04 6.29
CA GLU A 236 12.63 -8.10 6.17
C GLU A 236 13.59 -8.08 7.35
N LYS A 237 13.84 -9.24 7.94
CA LYS A 237 14.86 -9.36 8.98
C LYS A 237 16.26 -9.19 8.40
N THR A 238 17.13 -8.51 9.13
CA THR A 238 18.56 -8.46 8.85
C THR A 238 19.38 -8.77 10.11
N GLY A 239 20.56 -9.37 9.92
CA GLY A 239 21.41 -9.81 11.02
C GLY A 239 20.98 -11.15 11.65
N PRO A 240 21.64 -11.56 12.75
CA PRO A 240 21.37 -12.83 13.41
C PRO A 240 19.99 -12.87 14.07
N ASP A 241 19.51 -14.08 14.30
CA ASP A 241 18.32 -14.34 15.11
C ASP A 241 18.48 -13.73 16.51
N PRO A 242 17.40 -13.17 17.09
CA PRO A 242 17.44 -12.76 18.48
C PRO A 242 17.76 -13.99 19.33
N LEU A 243 18.51 -13.79 20.41
CA LEU A 243 18.74 -14.86 21.38
C LEU A 243 17.37 -15.39 21.87
N PRO A 244 17.18 -16.71 21.92
CA PRO A 244 15.96 -17.29 22.46
C PRO A 244 15.76 -16.74 23.88
N VAL A 245 14.55 -16.25 24.15
CA VAL A 245 14.18 -15.74 25.47
C VAL A 245 14.38 -16.91 26.45
N GLY A 246 15.27 -16.74 27.43
CA GLY A 246 15.57 -17.78 28.40
C GLY A 246 14.33 -18.14 29.20
N GLU A 247 13.86 -19.38 29.06
CA GLU A 247 13.18 -20.07 30.14
C GLU A 247 14.26 -20.78 30.97
N ASP A 248 14.34 -20.42 32.25
CA ASP A 248 14.96 -21.26 33.25
C ASP A 248 14.30 -22.66 33.19
N GLY A 249 15.10 -23.67 32.84
CA GLY A 249 14.87 -25.06 33.26
C GLY A 249 13.68 -25.81 32.67
N LEU A 250 13.99 -26.69 31.70
CA LEU A 250 13.32 -27.94 31.36
C LEU A 250 11.94 -27.84 30.67
N MET A 251 11.86 -28.53 29.51
CA MET A 251 10.66 -28.82 28.69
C MET A 251 10.40 -27.74 27.63
N ASP A 252 10.92 -27.82 26.40
CA ASP A 252 10.51 -28.81 25.41
C ASP A 252 11.55 -28.89 24.25
N SER A 253 12.57 -29.73 24.39
CA SER A 253 13.69 -29.87 23.43
C SER A 253 13.38 -30.81 22.24
N LEU A 254 12.12 -31.02 21.88
CA LEU A 254 11.72 -32.01 20.86
C LEU A 254 11.22 -31.45 19.53
N ARG A 255 11.36 -30.14 19.28
CA ARG A 255 11.24 -29.62 17.91
C ARG A 255 12.64 -29.43 17.32
N PRO A 256 13.01 -30.12 16.23
CA PRO A 256 14.21 -29.76 15.49
C PRO A 256 13.97 -28.36 14.93
N SER A 257 14.40 -27.33 15.65
CA SER A 257 14.44 -25.95 15.17
C SER A 257 15.49 -25.93 14.09
N ASN A 258 15.04 -26.09 12.84
CA ASN A 258 15.86 -25.93 11.66
C ASN A 258 16.27 -24.44 11.62
N SER A 259 17.39 -24.10 12.26
CA SER A 259 17.89 -22.71 12.42
C SER A 259 18.20 -22.01 11.09
N PHE A 260 18.08 -22.74 9.97
CA PHE A 260 18.29 -22.28 8.61
C PHE A 260 17.00 -22.13 7.79
N ALA A 261 15.83 -22.49 8.32
CA ALA A 261 14.57 -22.29 7.62
C ALA A 261 14.05 -20.86 7.84
N ALA A 262 13.73 -20.16 6.75
CA ALA A 262 13.11 -18.84 6.82
C ALA A 262 11.76 -18.93 7.54
N GLN A 263 11.67 -18.32 8.73
CA GLN A 263 10.45 -18.32 9.51
C GLN A 263 9.43 -17.32 8.91
N PRO A 264 8.11 -17.55 9.05
CA PRO A 264 7.08 -16.65 8.52
C PRO A 264 7.16 -15.20 9.01
N TRP A 265 7.85 -14.95 10.13
CA TRP A 265 8.07 -13.61 10.67
C TRP A 265 9.34 -12.92 10.12
N HIS A 266 10.23 -13.64 9.43
CA HIS A 266 11.45 -13.07 8.83
C HIS A 266 11.17 -12.18 7.63
N SER A 267 10.09 -12.44 6.90
CA SER A 267 9.64 -11.62 5.78
C SER A 267 8.12 -11.53 5.80
N CYS A 268 7.57 -10.33 5.88
CA CYS A 268 6.12 -10.16 5.83
C CYS A 268 5.71 -8.86 5.16
N HIS A 269 4.70 -8.95 4.29
CA HIS A 269 4.04 -7.81 3.66
C HIS A 269 2.83 -7.43 4.52
N LYS A 270 2.89 -6.27 5.18
CA LYS A 270 1.83 -5.86 6.11
C LYS A 270 1.47 -4.41 5.99
N LEU A 271 0.19 -4.15 6.22
CA LEU A 271 -0.36 -2.81 6.25
C LEU A 271 0.12 -2.10 7.53
N ILE A 272 0.62 -0.88 7.37
CA ILE A 272 0.67 0.08 8.47
C ILE A 272 -0.54 0.98 8.40
N TYR A 273 -1.28 1.10 9.50
CA TYR A 273 -2.46 1.92 9.58
C TYR A 273 -2.09 3.39 9.66
N VAL A 274 -2.68 4.17 8.77
CA VAL A 274 -2.51 5.61 8.72
C VAL A 274 -3.85 6.24 9.04
N ARG A 275 -4.03 6.55 10.33
CA ARG A 275 -5.28 7.09 10.84
C ARG A 275 -5.34 8.60 10.58
N PRO A 276 -6.47 9.14 10.08
CA PRO A 276 -6.67 10.58 9.99
C PRO A 276 -6.57 11.24 11.36
N ASN A 277 -6.07 12.48 11.40
CA ASN A 277 -6.07 13.26 12.62
C ASN A 277 -7.51 13.66 12.99
N SER A 278 -7.88 13.48 14.26
CA SER A 278 -9.22 13.79 14.79
C SER A 278 -9.62 15.26 14.61
N LYS A 279 -8.65 16.18 14.57
CA LYS A 279 -8.90 17.63 14.44
C LYS A 279 -9.03 18.09 12.99
N THR A 280 -8.23 17.55 12.08
CA THR A 280 -8.14 18.03 10.68
C THR A 280 -8.82 17.09 9.68
N GLY A 281 -9.17 15.87 10.09
CA GLY A 281 -9.76 14.85 9.21
C GLY A 281 -8.81 14.29 8.14
N VAL A 282 -7.54 14.70 8.13
CA VAL A 282 -6.52 14.30 7.17
C VAL A 282 -5.35 13.66 7.92
N PRO A 283 -4.70 12.62 7.39
CA PRO A 283 -3.45 12.11 7.94
C PRO A 283 -2.40 13.22 8.05
N VAL A 284 -1.77 13.31 9.21
CA VAL A 284 -0.64 14.22 9.45
C VAL A 284 0.56 13.37 9.78
N GLY A 285 1.66 13.59 9.07
CA GLY A 285 2.95 13.03 9.44
C GLY A 285 4.07 14.02 9.16
N HIS A 286 5.26 13.67 9.65
CA HIS A 286 6.41 14.55 9.70
C HIS A 286 7.57 14.00 8.90
N TRP A 287 7.78 12.68 8.93
CA TRP A 287 8.98 12.05 8.41
C TRP A 287 8.63 11.09 7.26
N PRO A 288 9.28 11.22 6.09
CA PRO A 288 9.17 10.21 5.05
C PRO A 288 9.88 8.92 5.48
N ILE A 289 9.50 7.80 4.86
CA ILE A 289 10.34 6.61 4.75
C ILE A 289 11.40 6.90 3.68
N PRO A 290 12.68 6.61 3.94
CA PRO A 290 13.76 6.95 3.01
C PRO A 290 13.68 6.14 1.72
N GLU A 291 14.25 6.69 0.65
CA GLU A 291 14.43 6.00 -0.62
C GLU A 291 15.42 4.85 -0.48
N SER A 292 15.29 3.84 -1.35
CA SER A 292 16.24 2.73 -1.48
C SER A 292 17.42 3.06 -2.40
N PHE A 293 17.76 4.35 -2.49
CA PHE A 293 18.90 4.87 -3.23
C PHE A 293 19.28 6.24 -2.67
N TRP A 294 20.53 6.65 -2.88
CA TRP A 294 20.99 7.99 -2.52
C TRP A 294 20.64 8.99 -3.65
N PRO A 295 19.87 10.04 -3.40
CA PRO A 295 19.63 11.10 -4.39
C PRO A 295 20.93 11.90 -4.61
N ASP A 296 21.50 11.78 -5.80
CA ASP A 296 22.66 12.57 -6.22
C ASP A 296 22.27 13.56 -7.32
N GLN A 297 22.84 14.77 -7.27
CA GLN A 297 22.65 15.81 -8.29
C GLN A 297 23.25 15.41 -9.64
N ASN A 298 24.15 14.43 -9.66
CA ASN A 298 24.74 13.91 -10.89
C ASN A 298 23.91 12.80 -11.55
N LEU A 299 22.83 12.34 -10.93
CA LEU A 299 22.00 11.28 -11.52
C LEU A 299 21.23 11.81 -12.75
N PRO A 300 21.41 11.17 -13.93
CA PRO A 300 20.71 11.59 -15.14
C PRO A 300 19.21 11.26 -15.10
N SER A 301 18.85 10.16 -14.44
CA SER A 301 17.49 9.67 -14.25
C SER A 301 17.33 9.03 -12.87
N LEU A 302 16.08 8.91 -12.41
CA LEU A 302 15.77 8.25 -11.14
C LEU A 302 15.66 6.74 -11.33
N PRO A 303 16.19 5.93 -10.39
CA PRO A 303 15.95 4.50 -10.41
C PRO A 303 14.48 4.19 -10.10
N PRO A 304 13.89 3.14 -10.72
CA PRO A 304 12.50 2.78 -10.49
C PRO A 304 12.28 2.28 -9.06
N ARG A 305 11.25 2.81 -8.39
CA ARG A 305 10.82 2.36 -7.07
C ARG A 305 10.17 0.98 -7.15
N THR A 306 10.33 0.16 -6.11
CA THR A 306 9.38 -0.91 -5.81
C THR A 306 8.10 -0.32 -5.26
N SER A 307 6.95 -0.93 -5.51
CA SER A 307 5.65 -0.46 -5.02
C SER A 307 5.64 -0.48 -3.49
N HIS A 308 6.03 -1.60 -2.89
CA HIS A 308 6.21 -1.72 -1.45
C HIS A 308 7.66 -1.41 -1.06
N PRO A 309 7.91 -0.46 -0.13
CA PRO A 309 9.24 -0.24 0.39
C PRO A 309 9.68 -1.48 1.19
N VAL A 310 10.95 -1.88 0.99
CA VAL A 310 11.56 -2.96 1.75
C VAL A 310 12.25 -2.34 2.96
N VAL A 311 11.64 -2.54 4.12
CA VAL A 311 12.12 -2.04 5.41
C VAL A 311 12.78 -3.19 6.15
N ARG A 312 14.09 -3.08 6.37
CA ARG A 312 14.83 -4.08 7.12
C ARG A 312 14.78 -3.78 8.61
N PHE A 313 14.64 -4.80 9.45
CA PHE A 313 14.69 -4.65 10.90
C PHE A 313 15.78 -5.53 11.51
N SER A 314 16.48 -4.97 12.50
CA SER A 314 17.52 -5.68 13.25
C SER A 314 16.95 -6.19 14.57
N CYS A 315 17.21 -7.45 14.90
CA CYS A 315 16.75 -8.08 16.14
C CYS A 315 17.68 -7.78 17.35
N ILE A 316 18.41 -6.66 17.29
CA ILE A 316 19.25 -6.17 18.39
C ILE A 316 18.38 -5.25 19.25
N ASP A 317 18.15 -5.66 20.50
CA ASP A 317 17.37 -4.87 21.45
C ASP A 317 18.08 -3.54 21.74
N CYS A 318 17.33 -2.43 21.59
CA CYS A 318 17.79 -1.11 21.96
C CYS A 318 16.73 -0.36 22.77
N GLU A 319 17.15 0.63 23.55
CA GLU A 319 16.23 1.50 24.27
C GLU A 319 15.61 2.53 23.33
N PRO A 320 14.28 2.74 23.38
CA PRO A 320 13.62 3.73 22.54
C PRO A 320 14.02 5.14 22.96
N MET A 321 14.78 5.81 22.10
CA MET A 321 15.20 7.19 22.33
C MET A 321 14.07 8.16 21.96
N VAL A 322 13.70 9.03 22.89
CA VAL A 322 12.67 10.07 22.71
C VAL A 322 13.16 11.37 23.33
N ILE A 323 12.98 12.48 22.60
CA ILE A 323 13.25 13.84 23.08
C ILE A 323 11.94 14.63 23.13
N ASP A 324 11.78 15.43 24.17
CA ASP A 324 10.60 16.29 24.32
C ASP A 324 10.43 17.24 23.12
N LYS A 325 9.20 17.43 22.67
CA LYS A 325 8.79 18.28 21.53
C LYS A 325 9.32 17.91 20.16
N LEU A 326 10.15 16.85 20.02
CA LEU A 326 10.49 16.36 18.69
C LEU A 326 9.27 15.62 18.11
N PRO A 327 8.73 16.05 16.95
CA PRO A 327 7.65 15.31 16.33
C PRO A 327 8.15 13.94 15.84
N PHE A 328 7.32 12.92 15.99
CA PHE A 328 7.54 11.59 15.42
C PHE A 328 6.21 11.06 14.90
N ASP A 329 6.26 10.11 13.98
CA ASP A 329 5.06 9.45 13.47
C ASP A 329 4.94 8.05 14.08
N LYS A 330 3.72 7.68 14.46
CA LYS A 330 3.41 6.37 15.03
C LYS A 330 2.35 5.69 14.17
N TYR A 331 2.73 4.60 13.51
CA TYR A 331 1.83 3.80 12.71
C TYR A 331 1.67 2.42 13.33
N GLU A 332 0.42 2.01 13.53
CA GLU A 332 0.10 0.68 14.04
C GLU A 332 0.23 -0.35 12.93
N LEU A 333 0.85 -1.51 13.20
CA LEU A 333 0.98 -2.59 12.24
C LEU A 333 -0.26 -3.49 12.27
N GLU A 334 -0.67 -3.95 11.10
CA GLU A 334 -1.62 -5.05 10.96
C GLU A 334 -1.08 -6.33 11.63
N PRO A 335 -1.94 -7.08 12.35
CA PRO A 335 -1.56 -8.38 12.92
C PRO A 335 -0.91 -9.32 11.90
N SER A 336 0.21 -9.90 12.31
CA SER A 336 1.08 -10.73 11.48
C SER A 336 1.99 -11.62 12.34
N PRO A 337 2.64 -12.64 11.75
CA PRO A 337 3.65 -13.44 12.45
C PRO A 337 4.75 -12.58 13.09
N LEU A 338 5.18 -11.50 12.43
CA LEU A 338 6.15 -10.55 12.99
C LEU A 338 5.61 -9.85 14.25
N THR A 339 4.38 -9.33 14.18
CA THR A 339 3.80 -8.66 15.35
C THR A 339 3.57 -9.63 16.52
N GLN A 340 3.14 -10.87 16.23
CA GLN A 340 2.95 -11.90 17.24
C GLN A 340 4.27 -12.23 17.93
N TYR A 341 5.33 -12.44 17.15
CA TYR A 341 6.67 -12.72 17.69
C TYR A 341 7.19 -11.58 18.59
N ILE A 342 7.01 -10.32 18.19
CA ILE A 342 7.40 -9.16 19.01
C ILE A 342 6.58 -9.10 20.30
N LEU A 343 5.28 -9.38 20.25
CA LEU A 343 4.39 -9.34 21.42
C LEU A 343 4.68 -10.48 22.42
N GLU A 344 5.02 -11.67 21.92
CA GLU A 344 5.35 -12.85 22.74
C GLU A 344 6.60 -12.65 23.60
N ARG A 345 7.54 -11.80 23.17
CA ARG A 345 8.73 -11.41 23.97
C ARG A 345 8.38 -10.63 25.24
N LYS A 346 7.17 -10.07 25.35
CA LYS A 346 6.68 -9.32 26.52
C LYS A 346 7.65 -8.22 26.99
N SER A 347 8.39 -7.60 26.08
CA SER A 347 9.41 -6.59 26.37
C SER A 347 9.02 -5.21 25.83
N PRO A 348 8.02 -4.51 26.42
CA PRO A 348 7.52 -3.23 25.90
C PRO A 348 8.52 -2.06 26.03
N HIS A 349 9.63 -2.27 26.73
CA HIS A 349 10.69 -1.27 26.93
C HIS A 349 11.82 -1.38 25.91
N THR A 350 11.87 -2.44 25.11
CA THR A 350 12.86 -2.60 24.05
C THR A 350 12.23 -2.31 22.68
N CYS A 351 13.05 -1.89 21.73
CA CYS A 351 12.64 -1.75 20.35
C CYS A 351 13.71 -2.27 19.38
N TRP A 352 13.27 -2.54 18.15
CA TRP A 352 14.11 -3.02 17.06
C TRP A 352 14.23 -1.96 15.99
N GLN A 353 15.46 -1.54 15.69
CA GLN A 353 15.71 -0.49 14.71
C GLN A 353 15.35 -0.94 13.30
N VAL A 354 14.86 0.00 12.50
CA VAL A 354 14.54 -0.23 11.09
C VAL A 354 15.36 0.63 10.14
N PHE A 355 15.66 0.07 8.98
CA PHE A 355 16.59 0.57 7.97
C PHE A 355 16.00 0.40 6.57
N VAL A 356 16.45 1.21 5.63
CA VAL A 356 16.22 0.97 4.19
C VAL A 356 17.58 0.88 3.53
N THR A 357 17.81 -0.18 2.78
CA THR A 357 19.10 -0.40 2.12
C THR A 357 19.36 0.61 1.03
N SER A 358 20.64 0.96 0.87
CA SER A 358 21.13 1.95 -0.10
C SER A 358 20.57 3.36 0.12
N SER A 359 19.96 3.63 1.28
CA SER A 359 19.45 4.97 1.64
C SER A 359 20.55 5.92 2.12
N GLY A 360 21.72 5.40 2.50
CA GLY A 360 22.84 6.17 3.03
C GLY A 360 23.94 6.39 2.00
N LYS A 361 24.64 7.53 2.09
CA LYS A 361 25.73 7.88 1.16
C LYS A 361 26.97 6.99 1.28
N TYR A 362 27.28 6.57 2.51
CA TYR A 362 28.53 5.86 2.85
C TYR A 362 28.28 4.49 3.49
N ASN A 363 27.03 4.08 3.65
CA ASN A 363 26.64 2.84 4.30
C ASN A 363 25.60 2.12 3.44
N GLU A 364 25.96 0.94 2.94
CA GLU A 364 25.11 0.14 2.06
C GLU A 364 23.82 -0.33 2.74
N LEU A 365 23.85 -0.62 4.05
CA LEU A 365 22.65 -0.97 4.79
C LEU A 365 21.72 0.24 5.00
N GLY A 366 22.28 1.46 4.96
CA GLY A 366 21.63 2.68 5.39
C GLY A 366 21.64 2.87 6.91
N TYR A 367 21.14 4.02 7.37
CA TYR A 367 21.05 4.36 8.79
C TYR A 367 19.62 4.16 9.34
N PRO A 368 19.46 3.96 10.68
CA PRO A 368 18.16 3.83 11.29
C PRO A 368 17.27 5.05 11.04
N PHE A 369 16.06 4.84 10.55
CA PHE A 369 15.06 5.91 10.38
C PHE A 369 13.85 5.74 11.32
N GLY A 370 13.88 4.73 12.18
CA GLY A 370 12.78 4.41 13.07
C GLY A 370 13.03 3.12 13.83
N TYR A 371 11.98 2.64 14.48
CA TYR A 371 12.01 1.35 15.17
C TYR A 371 10.61 0.73 15.30
N LEU A 372 10.58 -0.60 15.43
CA LEU A 372 9.40 -1.38 15.81
C LEU A 372 9.36 -1.54 17.32
N LYS A 373 8.20 -1.28 17.92
CA LYS A 373 8.01 -1.38 19.37
C LYS A 373 6.59 -1.84 19.70
N ALA A 374 6.48 -2.80 20.63
CA ALA A 374 5.19 -3.21 21.20
C ALA A 374 4.53 -2.05 21.96
N SER A 375 3.19 -2.00 21.95
CA SER A 375 2.46 -1.10 22.85
C SER A 375 2.70 -1.51 24.31
N THR A 376 2.60 -0.56 25.24
CA THR A 376 2.70 -0.85 26.68
C THR A 376 1.63 -1.83 27.16
N THR A 377 0.48 -1.87 26.48
CA THR A 377 -0.61 -2.82 26.70
C THR A 377 -0.40 -4.17 26.03
N LEU A 378 0.66 -4.35 25.25
CA LEU A 378 0.95 -5.56 24.45
C LEU A 378 -0.21 -6.00 23.54
N THR A 379 -0.97 -5.03 23.03
CA THR A 379 -2.11 -5.28 22.13
C THR A 379 -1.74 -5.16 20.66
N CYS A 380 -0.73 -4.35 20.34
CA CYS A 380 -0.31 -4.11 18.97
C CYS A 380 1.18 -3.73 18.92
N VAL A 381 1.76 -3.84 17.74
CA VAL A 381 3.11 -3.35 17.45
C VAL A 381 3.00 -2.08 16.62
N ASN A 382 3.87 -1.12 16.91
CA ASN A 382 3.89 0.16 16.21
C ASN A 382 5.25 0.38 15.56
N LEU A 383 5.21 0.92 14.34
CA LEU A 383 6.35 1.51 13.67
C LEU A 383 6.43 2.98 14.08
N PHE A 384 7.49 3.34 14.77
CA PHE A 384 7.84 4.71 15.07
C PHE A 384 8.79 5.20 13.99
N VAL A 385 8.34 6.20 13.20
CA VAL A 385 9.17 6.84 12.18
C VAL A 385 9.78 8.10 12.76
N MET A 386 11.10 8.14 12.71
CA MET A 386 11.96 9.14 13.33
C MET A 386 12.78 9.86 12.23
N PRO A 387 13.50 10.95 12.57
CA PRO A 387 14.50 11.50 11.67
C PRO A 387 15.50 10.44 11.19
N TYR A 388 15.99 10.56 9.97
CA TYR A 388 17.02 9.67 9.45
C TYR A 388 18.30 9.77 10.28
N ASN A 389 18.85 8.62 10.69
CA ASN A 389 19.97 8.53 11.62
C ASN A 389 19.72 9.22 12.98
N TYR A 390 18.51 9.04 13.52
CA TYR A 390 18.13 9.59 14.83
C TYR A 390 19.09 9.26 15.99
N PRO A 391 19.79 8.10 16.07
CA PRO A 391 20.69 7.83 17.19
C PRO A 391 21.86 8.82 17.31
N VAL A 392 22.24 9.46 16.19
CA VAL A 392 23.25 10.54 16.20
C VAL A 392 22.60 11.90 16.44
N LEU A 393 21.43 12.16 15.86
CA LEU A 393 20.75 13.44 16.00
C LEU A 393 20.25 13.69 17.43
N LEU A 394 19.64 12.71 18.07
CA LEU A 394 18.99 12.91 19.36
C LEU A 394 19.99 13.35 20.44
N PRO A 395 21.14 12.69 20.67
CA PRO A 395 22.14 13.18 21.63
C PRO A 395 22.59 14.62 21.35
N LEU A 396 22.81 14.96 20.07
CA LEU A 396 23.17 16.33 19.69
C LEU A 396 22.08 17.34 20.07
N LEU A 397 20.81 17.00 19.84
CA LEU A 397 19.70 17.86 20.25
C LEU A 397 19.60 17.96 21.77
N ASP A 398 19.75 16.86 22.50
CA ASP A 398 19.70 16.85 23.97
C ASP A 398 20.79 17.74 24.58
N ASP A 399 22.02 17.66 24.07
CA ASP A 399 23.13 18.54 24.44
C ASP A 399 22.83 20.01 24.13
N LEU A 400 22.21 20.28 22.97
CA LEU A 400 21.84 21.65 22.58
C LEU A 400 20.85 22.27 23.58
N PHE A 401 19.85 21.51 24.03
CA PHE A 401 18.82 22.01 24.93
C PHE A 401 19.29 22.05 26.39
N LYS A 402 19.91 20.97 26.89
CA LYS A 402 20.30 20.84 28.30
C LYS A 402 21.59 21.57 28.64
N VAL A 403 22.61 21.45 27.80
CA VAL A 403 23.95 21.99 28.07
C VAL A 403 24.09 23.39 27.50
N HIS A 404 23.74 23.57 26.23
CA HIS A 404 24.01 24.80 25.49
C HIS A 404 22.88 25.84 25.52
N LYS A 405 21.70 25.51 26.07
CA LYS A 405 20.54 26.41 26.17
C LYS A 405 20.26 27.15 24.84
N LEU A 406 20.19 26.40 23.74
CA LEU A 406 19.96 26.91 22.36
C LEU A 406 21.10 27.76 21.76
N LYS A 407 22.27 27.85 22.41
CA LYS A 407 23.45 28.56 21.90
C LYS A 407 24.58 27.57 21.57
N PRO A 408 24.60 27.00 20.35
CA PRO A 408 25.56 25.98 19.98
C PRO A 408 27.00 26.52 20.01
N ASN A 409 27.94 25.75 20.57
CA ASN A 409 29.36 26.06 20.47
C ASN A 409 29.95 25.55 19.14
N LEU A 410 31.21 25.89 18.85
CA LEU A 410 31.87 25.50 17.60
C LEU A 410 31.96 23.99 17.40
N LYS A 411 32.27 23.23 18.47
CA LYS A 411 32.39 21.77 18.42
C LYS A 411 31.05 21.10 18.07
N TRP A 412 29.98 21.54 18.73
CA TRP A 412 28.62 21.07 18.47
C TRP A 412 28.21 21.40 17.03
N ARG A 413 28.50 22.62 16.57
CA ARG A 413 28.20 23.05 15.20
C ARG A 413 28.90 22.16 14.17
N GLN A 414 30.18 21.86 14.37
CA GLN A 414 30.92 20.94 13.51
C GLN A 414 30.32 19.52 13.50
N ALA A 415 29.93 18.99 14.66
CA ALA A 415 29.28 17.69 14.75
C ALA A 415 27.91 17.67 14.03
N PHE A 416 27.11 18.72 14.22
CA PHE A 416 25.82 18.86 13.55
C PHE A 416 25.96 19.03 12.04
N ASP A 417 26.89 19.87 11.57
CA ASP A 417 27.16 20.04 10.14
C ASP A 417 27.71 18.75 9.51
N SER A 418 28.47 17.93 10.26
CA SER A 418 28.88 16.58 9.83
C SER A 418 27.68 15.64 9.67
N TYR A 419 26.78 15.64 10.65
CA TYR A 419 25.52 14.89 10.57
C TYR A 419 24.68 15.29 9.35
N LEU A 420 24.52 16.60 9.08
CA LEU A 420 23.77 17.08 7.92
C LEU A 420 24.32 16.56 6.58
N LYS A 421 25.64 16.30 6.48
CA LYS A 421 26.24 15.71 5.27
C LYS A 421 25.89 14.24 5.07
N THR A 422 25.45 13.55 6.13
CA THR A 422 25.02 12.14 6.07
C THR A 422 23.52 11.99 5.76
N LEU A 423 22.75 13.07 5.87
CA LEU A 423 21.31 13.09 5.60
C LEU A 423 21.02 13.11 4.11
N PRO A 424 20.04 12.32 3.63
CA PRO A 424 19.49 12.54 2.30
C PRO A 424 18.92 13.98 2.23
N PRO A 425 19.22 14.77 1.18
CA PRO A 425 18.84 16.17 1.10
C PRO A 425 17.36 16.45 1.33
N TYR A 426 16.47 15.55 0.90
CA TYR A 426 15.03 15.69 1.09
C TYR A 426 14.57 15.62 2.56
N TYR A 427 15.40 15.14 3.49
CA TYR A 427 15.12 15.19 4.94
C TYR A 427 15.36 16.57 5.55
N LEU A 428 16.09 17.47 4.88
CA LEU A 428 16.45 18.78 5.45
C LEU A 428 15.22 19.65 5.71
N LEU A 429 14.22 19.62 4.83
CA LEU A 429 13.00 20.40 4.99
C LEU A 429 12.12 19.91 6.16
N PRO A 430 11.80 18.59 6.27
CA PRO A 430 11.19 18.03 7.48
C PRO A 430 11.96 18.35 8.76
N LEU A 431 13.29 18.20 8.73
CA LEU A 431 14.14 18.48 9.90
C LEU A 431 14.06 19.93 10.32
N LYS A 432 14.13 20.87 9.37
CA LYS A 432 13.99 22.30 9.65
C LYS A 432 12.63 22.64 10.27
N LYS A 433 11.55 22.01 9.79
CA LYS A 433 10.20 22.17 10.39
C LYS A 433 10.17 21.67 11.83
N ALA A 434 10.74 20.49 12.10
CA ALA A 434 10.84 19.95 13.45
C ALA A 434 11.66 20.86 14.38
N LEU A 435 12.83 21.33 13.94
CA LEU A 435 13.68 22.24 14.74
C LEU A 435 12.98 23.57 15.04
N ARG A 436 12.19 24.10 14.10
CA ARG A 436 11.36 25.29 14.33
C ARG A 436 10.32 25.05 15.43
N MET A 437 9.65 23.89 15.44
CA MET A 437 8.69 23.51 16.49
C MET A 437 9.37 23.38 17.88
N MET A 438 10.63 22.96 17.89
CA MET A 438 11.44 22.86 19.11
C MET A 438 12.06 24.18 19.57
N GLY A 439 11.86 25.28 18.83
CA GLY A 439 12.38 26.62 19.17
C GLY A 439 13.79 26.92 18.67
N ALA A 440 14.33 26.12 17.75
CA ALA A 440 15.66 26.29 17.16
C ALA A 440 15.64 26.53 15.63
N PRO A 441 14.95 27.60 15.13
CA PRO A 441 14.72 27.79 13.70
C PRO A 441 15.98 28.10 12.88
N ASN A 442 17.03 28.64 13.50
CA ASN A 442 18.20 29.21 12.81
C ASN A 442 19.36 28.23 12.59
N LEU A 443 19.16 26.93 12.86
CA LEU A 443 20.23 25.94 12.73
C LEU A 443 20.53 25.56 11.28
N ILE A 444 19.52 25.61 10.41
CA ILE A 444 19.59 25.22 9.00
C ILE A 444 19.27 26.44 8.13
N SER A 445 20.10 26.69 7.11
CA SER A 445 19.92 27.78 6.14
C SER A 445 18.57 27.73 5.41
N ASP A 446 18.14 28.85 4.83
CA ASP A 446 16.95 28.97 3.99
C ASP A 446 17.14 28.43 2.57
N ASN A 447 18.37 28.44 2.05
CA ASN A 447 18.70 27.91 0.74
C ASN A 447 18.86 26.38 0.80
N LEU A 448 17.74 25.67 0.75
CA LEU A 448 17.71 24.20 0.74
C LEU A 448 17.45 23.69 -0.68
N ASP A 449 18.48 23.06 -1.27
CA ASP A 449 18.32 22.33 -2.52
C ASP A 449 17.61 21.01 -2.27
N CYS A 450 16.67 20.67 -3.15
CA CYS A 450 15.88 19.43 -3.06
C CYS A 450 16.69 18.14 -3.31
N GLY A 451 18.01 18.24 -3.52
CA GLY A 451 18.92 17.12 -3.77
C GLY A 451 18.79 16.46 -5.13
N LEU A 452 17.81 16.87 -5.95
CA LEU A 452 17.59 16.32 -7.29
C LEU A 452 18.32 17.14 -8.36
N SER A 453 18.72 16.45 -9.43
CA SER A 453 19.31 17.09 -10.60
C SER A 453 18.27 17.92 -11.38
N TYR A 454 18.73 18.96 -12.07
CA TYR A 454 17.84 19.80 -12.89
C TYR A 454 17.14 19.00 -13.99
N SER A 455 17.84 18.03 -14.59
CA SER A 455 17.27 17.13 -15.61
C SER A 455 16.11 16.33 -15.06
N VAL A 456 16.25 15.74 -13.86
CA VAL A 456 15.19 14.99 -13.18
C VAL A 456 14.01 15.89 -12.85
N ILE A 457 14.23 17.08 -12.30
CA ILE A 457 13.16 18.03 -11.96
C ILE A 457 12.38 18.43 -13.22
N SER A 458 13.07 18.74 -14.30
CA SER A 458 12.46 19.11 -15.59
C SER A 458 11.65 17.95 -16.17
N TYR A 459 12.20 16.74 -16.12
CA TYR A 459 11.51 15.53 -16.57
C TYR A 459 10.24 15.24 -15.77
N LEU A 460 10.28 15.31 -14.43
CA LEU A 460 9.09 15.12 -13.58
C LEU A 460 8.01 16.17 -13.84
N LYS A 461 8.40 17.44 -14.10
CA LYS A 461 7.47 18.50 -14.50
C LYS A 461 6.83 18.20 -15.86
N LYS A 462 7.62 17.76 -16.85
CA LYS A 462 7.13 17.38 -18.18
C LYS A 462 6.16 16.20 -18.09
N LEU A 463 6.48 15.17 -17.30
CA LEU A 463 5.60 14.04 -17.05
C LEU A 463 4.26 14.50 -16.46
N SER A 464 4.30 15.35 -15.44
CA SER A 464 3.08 15.88 -14.82
C SER A 464 2.17 16.58 -15.84
N GLN A 465 2.75 17.38 -16.76
CA GLN A 465 2.01 18.01 -17.85
C GLN A 465 1.42 17.00 -18.85
N GLN A 466 2.19 15.97 -19.21
CA GLN A 466 1.71 14.90 -20.11
C GLN A 466 0.55 14.11 -19.48
N VAL A 467 0.61 13.81 -18.18
CA VAL A 467 -0.47 13.12 -17.46
C VAL A 467 -1.74 13.97 -17.47
N VAL A 468 -1.65 15.30 -17.31
CA VAL A 468 -2.80 16.21 -17.43
C VAL A 468 -3.43 16.14 -18.81
N LEU A 469 -2.62 16.09 -19.87
CA LEU A 469 -3.09 15.92 -21.26
C LEU A 469 -3.78 14.58 -21.48
N VAL A 470 -3.16 13.47 -21.05
CA VAL A 470 -3.75 12.12 -21.14
C VAL A 470 -5.06 12.04 -20.38
N LYS A 471 -5.11 12.60 -19.17
CA LYS A 471 -6.33 12.72 -18.37
C LYS A 471 -7.43 13.46 -19.12
N THR A 472 -7.10 14.61 -19.71
CA THR A 472 -8.06 15.42 -20.48
C THR A 472 -8.58 14.67 -21.70
N ASN A 473 -7.72 13.96 -22.43
CA ASN A 473 -8.11 13.20 -23.61
C ASN A 473 -8.95 11.97 -23.27
N LYS A 474 -8.56 11.18 -22.25
CA LYS A 474 -9.37 10.06 -21.75
C LYS A 474 -10.75 10.54 -21.26
N GLN A 475 -10.81 11.71 -20.61
CA GLN A 475 -12.07 12.31 -20.16
C GLN A 475 -12.96 12.79 -21.31
N LYS A 476 -12.40 13.40 -22.36
CA LYS A 476 -13.16 13.82 -23.54
C LYS A 476 -13.71 12.63 -24.31
N SER A 477 -12.91 11.58 -24.48
CA SER A 477 -13.36 10.32 -25.11
C SER A 477 -14.53 9.69 -24.34
N PHE A 478 -14.50 9.75 -23.01
CA PHE A 478 -15.57 9.24 -22.15
C PHE A 478 -16.84 10.10 -22.21
N ALA A 479 -16.72 11.42 -22.12
CA ALA A 479 -17.87 12.34 -22.15
C ALA A 479 -18.62 12.34 -23.51
N LEU A 480 -17.90 12.14 -24.62
CA LEU A 480 -18.52 11.98 -25.94
C LEU A 480 -19.33 10.68 -26.04
N ARG A 481 -19.00 9.65 -25.26
CA ARG A 481 -19.70 8.35 -25.25
C ARG A 481 -20.95 8.36 -24.39
N SER A 482 -20.93 9.02 -23.23
CA SER A 482 -22.14 9.21 -22.42
C SER A 482 -23.22 10.02 -23.15
N ALA A 483 -22.81 10.86 -24.13
CA ALA A 483 -23.72 11.63 -24.96
C ALA A 483 -24.32 10.83 -26.14
N PHE A 484 -23.67 9.75 -26.59
CA PHE A 484 -24.11 8.91 -27.72
C PHE A 484 -23.89 7.42 -27.41
N PRO A 485 -24.77 6.78 -26.62
CA PRO A 485 -24.68 5.35 -26.31
C PRO A 485 -24.96 4.44 -27.51
N TYR A 486 -25.53 4.97 -28.61
CA TYR A 486 -25.87 4.23 -29.82
C TYR A 486 -25.33 4.94 -31.07
N SER A 487 -24.02 4.88 -31.28
CA SER A 487 -23.45 5.15 -32.60
C SER A 487 -22.22 4.29 -32.82
N LEU A 488 -22.46 3.05 -33.25
CA LEU A 488 -21.68 2.25 -34.20
C LEU A 488 -22.23 0.82 -34.12
N VAL A 489 -23.23 0.54 -34.96
CA VAL A 489 -23.43 -0.79 -35.56
C VAL A 489 -22.40 -0.94 -36.67
#